data_AF-G5LSI2-F1
#
_entry.id   AF-G5LSI2-F1
#
_cell.length_a   1.000
_cell.length_b   1.000
_cell.length_c   1.000
_cell.angle_alpha   90.00
_cell.angle_beta   90.00
_cell.angle_gamma   90.00
#
_symmetry.space_group_name_H-M   'P 1'
#
loop_
_entity.id
_entity.type
_entity.pdbx_description
1 polymer ?
#
loop_
_entity_poly.entity_id
_entity_poly.type
_entity_poly.pdbx_seq_one_letter_code
_entity_poly.pdbx_strand_id
1 'polypeptide(L)'
;MFDVDQQGRPVMRYIDQFVQPKDFEEGVWLSELSDALETSQNILSVPVPVGKFLLINNLFWLHGRDRFTPHPDLRRELMRQRGYFAYAASHYQTHQ
;
A
#
# COMPACT_ATOMS: atom_id res chain seq x y z
N MET A 1 -4.72 6.13 -10.41
CA MET A 1 -5.04 5.47 -9.12
C MET A 1 -5.02 3.96 -9.27
N PHE A 2 -5.82 3.40 -10.18
CA PHE A 2 -5.76 1.99 -10.56
C PHE A 2 -4.91 1.77 -11.81
N ASP A 3 -4.39 0.55 -11.95
CA ASP A 3 -3.71 0.02 -13.13
C ASP A 3 -3.98 -1.50 -13.18
N VAL A 4 -3.35 -2.23 -14.10
CA VAL A 4 -3.48 -3.69 -14.20
C VAL A 4 -2.14 -4.43 -14.16
N ASP A 5 -2.16 -5.66 -13.65
CA ASP A 5 -1.02 -6.57 -13.76
C ASP A 5 -0.94 -7.22 -15.17
N GLN A 6 0.05 -8.10 -15.37
CA GLN A 6 0.26 -8.79 -16.65
C GLN A 6 -0.92 -9.69 -17.08
N GLN A 7 -1.85 -10.01 -16.18
CA GLN A 7 -3.06 -10.78 -16.45
C GLN A 7 -4.31 -9.89 -16.54
N GLY A 8 -4.16 -8.57 -16.49
CA GLY A 8 -5.28 -7.62 -16.56
C GLY A 8 -6.02 -7.44 -15.24
N ARG A 9 -5.49 -7.93 -14.10
CA ARG A 9 -6.16 -7.82 -12.80
C ARG A 9 -5.84 -6.47 -12.15
N PRO A 10 -6.78 -5.86 -11.39
CA PRO A 10 -6.56 -4.55 -10.80
C PRO A 10 -5.40 -4.51 -9.81
N VAL A 11 -4.59 -3.45 -9.91
CA VAL A 11 -3.58 -3.04 -8.94
C VAL A 11 -3.77 -1.56 -8.60
N MET A 12 -3.16 -1.07 -7.52
CA MET A 12 -3.36 0.29 -7.04
C MET A 12 -2.05 1.05 -6.81
N ARG A 13 -2.08 2.34 -7.12
CA ARG A 13 -1.08 3.37 -6.79
C ARG A 13 -1.82 4.60 -6.28
N TYR A 14 -2.09 4.61 -4.98
CA TYR A 14 -2.88 5.65 -4.32
C TYR A 14 -2.28 6.00 -2.95
N ILE A 15 -2.30 7.29 -2.63
CA ILE A 15 -2.04 7.86 -1.31
C ILE A 15 -2.67 9.25 -1.28
N ASP A 16 -3.61 9.45 -0.37
CA ASP A 16 -4.43 10.65 -0.19
C ASP A 16 -3.60 11.94 -0.07
N GLN A 17 -2.49 11.89 0.67
CA GLN A 17 -1.61 13.04 0.93
C GLN A 17 -0.88 13.57 -0.31
N PHE A 18 -0.68 12.75 -1.35
CA PHE A 18 0.13 13.14 -2.51
C PHE A 18 -0.63 13.17 -3.83
N VAL A 19 -1.82 12.56 -3.92
CA VAL A 19 -2.69 12.78 -5.07
C VAL A 19 -3.19 14.23 -5.07
N GLN A 20 -3.22 14.85 -6.24
CA GLN A 20 -3.68 16.23 -6.43
C GLN A 20 -4.83 16.22 -7.45
N PRO A 21 -6.11 16.23 -7.02
CA PRO A 21 -7.23 16.34 -7.95
C PRO A 21 -7.15 17.65 -8.73
N LYS A 22 -7.37 17.59 -10.05
CA LYS A 22 -7.30 18.78 -10.90
C LYS A 22 -8.55 19.67 -10.80
N ASP A 23 -9.67 19.09 -10.39
CA ASP A 23 -10.98 19.72 -10.34
C ASP A 23 -11.85 19.13 -9.22
N PHE A 24 -13.06 19.68 -9.09
CA PHE A 24 -14.03 19.27 -8.07
C PHE A 24 -14.50 17.82 -8.27
N GLU A 25 -14.67 17.37 -9.52
CA GLU A 25 -15.14 16.02 -9.83
C GLU A 25 -14.13 14.98 -9.36
N GLU A 26 -12.84 15.17 -9.69
CA GLU A 26 -11.77 14.31 -9.20
C GLU A 26 -11.65 14.35 -7.68
N GLY A 27 -11.84 15.51 -7.06
CA GLY A 27 -11.79 15.67 -5.60
C GLY A 27 -12.87 14.87 -4.88
N VAL A 28 -14.13 14.96 -5.34
CA VAL A 28 -15.25 14.20 -4.78
C VAL A 28 -15.00 12.71 -4.93
N TRP A 29 -14.62 12.26 -6.12
CA TRP A 29 -14.37 10.83 -6.38
C TRP A 29 -13.22 10.27 -5.52
N LEU A 30 -12.13 11.03 -5.33
CA LEU A 30 -11.01 10.61 -4.48
C LEU A 30 -11.38 10.57 -2.99
N SER A 31 -12.28 11.46 -2.54
CA SER A 31 -12.81 11.43 -1.18
C SER A 31 -13.64 10.18 -0.94
N GLU A 32 -14.57 9.88 -1.85
CA GLU A 32 -15.40 8.67 -1.77
C GLU A 32 -14.56 7.39 -1.85
N LEU A 33 -13.53 7.36 -2.69
CA LEU A 33 -12.56 6.27 -2.74
C LEU A 33 -11.84 6.09 -1.39
N SER A 34 -11.40 7.18 -0.76
CA SER A 34 -10.73 7.15 0.54
C SER A 34 -11.65 6.53 1.60
N ASP A 35 -12.89 6.99 1.70
CA ASP A 35 -13.88 6.49 2.66
C ASP A 35 -14.19 5.00 2.43
N ALA A 36 -14.32 4.59 1.17
CA ALA A 36 -14.57 3.19 0.82
C ALA A 36 -13.39 2.27 1.20
N LEU A 37 -12.15 2.75 1.07
CA LEU A 37 -10.96 1.99 1.47
C LEU A 37 -10.88 1.85 2.99
N GLU A 38 -11.04 2.93 3.74
CA GLU A 38 -10.91 2.95 5.20
C GLU A 38 -12.07 2.23 5.93
N THR A 39 -13.25 2.12 5.31
CA THR A 39 -14.43 1.43 5.89
C THR A 39 -14.60 -0.02 5.41
N SER A 40 -13.66 -0.53 4.62
CA SER A 40 -13.69 -1.89 4.09
C SER A 40 -13.73 -2.95 5.20
N GLN A 41 -14.65 -3.91 5.08
CA GLN A 41 -14.78 -5.02 6.03
C GLN A 41 -13.64 -6.05 5.91
N ASN A 42 -12.79 -5.92 4.89
CA ASN A 42 -11.68 -6.84 4.62
C ASN A 42 -10.33 -6.31 5.11
N ILE A 43 -10.30 -5.23 5.88
CA ILE A 43 -9.07 -4.72 6.50
C ILE A 43 -8.54 -5.72 7.51
N LEU A 44 -7.27 -6.09 7.38
CA LEU A 44 -6.58 -6.95 8.33
C LEU A 44 -5.86 -6.10 9.39
N SER A 45 -6.17 -6.35 10.67
CA SER A 45 -5.39 -5.83 11.78
C SER A 45 -4.34 -6.86 12.19
N VAL A 46 -3.06 -6.54 11.94
CA VAL A 46 -1.95 -7.48 12.14
C VAL A 46 -1.00 -6.94 13.21
N PRO A 47 -0.95 -7.57 14.41
CA PRO A 47 0.10 -7.28 15.38
C PRO A 47 1.47 -7.68 14.84
N VAL A 48 2.46 -6.79 14.97
CA VAL A 48 3.85 -7.07 14.59
C VAL A 48 4.73 -7.01 15.85
N PRO A 49 4.99 -8.16 16.51
CA PRO A 49 5.88 -8.23 17.67
C PRO A 49 7.31 -7.80 17.35
N VAL A 50 8.06 -7.46 18.40
CA VAL A 50 9.50 -7.16 18.31
C VAL A 50 10.23 -8.32 17.63
N GLY A 51 11.16 -7.99 16.73
CA GLY A 51 11.96 -8.95 15.97
C GLY A 51 11.26 -9.51 14.72
N LYS A 52 10.01 -9.12 14.45
CA LYS A 52 9.29 -9.49 13.21
C LYS A 52 9.16 -8.30 12.26
N PHE A 53 8.99 -8.59 10.98
CA PHE A 53 8.69 -7.59 9.95
C PHE A 53 7.61 -8.12 8.99
N LEU A 54 6.85 -7.20 8.39
CA LEU A 54 5.94 -7.51 7.29
C LEU A 54 6.66 -7.28 5.96
N LEU A 55 6.51 -8.23 5.04
CA LEU A 55 6.92 -8.11 3.65
C LEU A 55 5.69 -8.31 2.78
N ILE A 56 5.30 -7.26 2.04
CA ILE A 56 4.06 -7.23 1.26
C ILE A 56 4.34 -6.75 -0.17
N ASN A 57 3.53 -7.21 -1.13
CA ASN A 57 3.59 -6.72 -2.50
C ASN A 57 2.77 -5.43 -2.62
N ASN A 58 3.46 -4.30 -2.79
CA ASN A 58 2.88 -2.97 -2.78
C ASN A 58 2.00 -2.64 -4.01
N LEU A 59 1.87 -3.53 -5.00
CA LEU A 59 0.93 -3.32 -6.10
C LEU A 59 -0.51 -3.62 -5.72
N PHE A 60 -0.76 -4.58 -4.83
CA PHE A 60 -2.11 -5.02 -4.47
C PHE A 60 -2.37 -5.09 -2.96
N TRP A 61 -1.34 -4.91 -2.12
CA TRP A 61 -1.52 -4.65 -0.71
C TRP A 61 -1.39 -3.16 -0.41
N LEU A 62 -2.47 -2.58 0.09
CA LEU A 62 -2.44 -1.31 0.80
C LEU A 62 -2.04 -1.59 2.25
N HIS A 63 -1.42 -0.61 2.88
CA HIS A 63 -1.07 -0.70 4.29
C HIS A 63 -1.20 0.66 4.97
N GLY A 64 -1.77 0.65 6.17
CA GLY A 64 -1.88 1.78 7.07
C GLY A 64 -1.48 1.37 8.48
N ARG A 65 -1.84 2.18 9.48
CA ARG A 65 -1.57 1.89 10.87
C ARG A 65 -2.73 2.37 11.74
N ASP A 66 -3.27 1.47 12.55
CA ASP A 66 -4.31 1.82 13.51
C ASP A 66 -3.79 2.82 14.58
N ARG A 67 -4.74 3.44 15.27
CA ARG A 67 -4.50 4.26 16.45
C ARG A 67 -3.87 3.43 17.57
N PHE A 68 -3.21 4.10 18.49
CA PHE A 68 -2.73 3.49 19.73
C PHE A 68 -2.92 4.47 20.88
N THR A 69 -3.13 3.95 22.09
CA THR A 69 -3.31 4.77 23.28
C THR A 69 -1.97 5.45 23.65
N PRO A 70 -1.95 6.78 23.83
CA PRO A 70 -0.74 7.46 24.30
C PRO A 70 -0.41 7.05 25.74
N HIS A 71 0.88 6.95 26.07
CA HIS A 71 1.36 6.68 27.43
C HIS A 71 2.70 7.40 27.66
N PRO A 72 2.95 7.99 28.85
CA PRO A 72 4.20 8.73 29.13
C PRO A 72 5.47 7.94 28.82
N ASP A 73 5.47 6.64 29.12
CA ASP A 73 6.60 5.73 28.88
C ASP A 73 6.49 4.93 27.57
N LEU A 74 5.59 5.30 26.65
CA LEU A 74 5.44 4.58 25.38
C LEU A 74 6.69 4.76 24.51
N ARG A 75 7.33 3.65 24.13
CA ARG A 75 8.39 3.62 23.12
C ARG A 75 8.07 2.62 22.02
N ARG A 76 7.93 3.11 20.79
CA ARG A 76 7.82 2.29 19.57
C ARG A 76 8.92 2.67 18.60
N GLU A 77 9.67 1.68 18.15
CA GLU A 77 10.74 1.83 17.16
C GLU A 77 10.42 0.95 15.96
N LEU A 78 10.61 1.49 14.75
CA LEU A 78 10.27 0.84 13.49
C LEU A 78 11.43 0.97 12.52
N MET A 79 11.57 -0.04 11.65
CA MET A 79 12.48 -0.03 10.51
C MET A 79 11.65 -0.25 9.24
N ARG A 80 12.00 0.43 8.15
CA ARG A 80 11.34 0.26 6.84
C ARG A 80 12.37 0.14 5.72
N GLN A 81 12.12 -0.79 4.80
CA GLN A 81 12.79 -0.87 3.50
C GLN A 81 11.73 -0.96 2.40
N ARG A 82 12.02 -0.36 1.24
CA ARG A 82 11.17 -0.36 0.04
C ARG A 82 12.08 -0.60 -1.17
N GLY A 83 11.62 -1.38 -2.13
CA GLY A 83 12.42 -1.76 -3.29
C GLY A 83 11.57 -2.29 -4.44
N TYR A 84 12.23 -2.89 -5.43
CA TYR A 84 11.62 -3.55 -6.56
C TYR A 84 12.02 -5.03 -6.59
N PHE A 85 11.18 -5.87 -7.21
CA PHE A 85 11.54 -7.27 -7.41
C PHE A 85 12.59 -7.39 -8.52
N ALA A 86 13.66 -8.13 -8.23
CA ALA A 86 14.67 -8.53 -9.20
C ALA A 86 14.97 -10.01 -8.96
N TYR A 87 14.68 -10.84 -9.95
CA TYR A 87 14.86 -12.28 -9.87
C TYR A 87 15.13 -12.86 -11.25
N ALA A 88 15.86 -13.97 -11.29
CA ALA A 88 16.06 -14.72 -12.53
C ALA A 88 14.79 -15.49 -12.89
N ALA A 89 14.39 -15.43 -14.16
CA ALA A 89 13.31 -16.22 -14.72
C ALA A 89 13.66 -16.55 -16.18
N SER A 90 13.17 -17.68 -16.68
CA SER A 90 13.30 -18.00 -18.11
C SER A 90 12.40 -17.04 -18.90
N HIS A 91 13.02 -16.19 -19.72
CA HIS A 91 12.33 -15.25 -20.61
C HIS A 91 13.15 -15.10 -21.91
N TYR A 92 12.49 -14.64 -22.97
CA TYR A 92 13.16 -14.40 -24.25
C TYR A 92 14.21 -13.29 -24.12
N GLN A 93 15.36 -13.47 -24.75
CA GLN A 93 16.41 -12.47 -24.92
C GLN A 93 16.84 -12.46 -26.38
N THR A 94 17.22 -11.30 -26.88
CA THR A 94 17.77 -11.13 -28.23
C THR A 94 19.27 -10.87 -28.16
N HIS A 95 19.96 -11.12 -29.27
CA HIS A 95 21.43 -11.04 -29.39
C HIS A 95 22.18 -12.09 -28.55
N GLN A 96 23.45 -12.30 -28.90
CA GLN A 96 24.41 -13.09 -28.13
C GLN A 96 25.29 -12.14 -27.31
#